data_AF-A0A969G8T8-F1
#
_entry.id   AF-A0A969G8T8-F1
#
_cell.length_a   1.000
_cell.length_b   1.000
_cell.length_c   1.000
_cell.angle_alpha   90.00
_cell.angle_beta   90.00
_cell.angle_gamma   90.00
#
_symmetry.space_group_name_H-M   'P 1'
#
loop_
_entity.id
_entity.type
_entity.pdbx_description
1 polymer ?
#
loop_
_entity_poly.entity_id
_entity_poly.type
_entity_poly.pdbx_seq_one_letter_code
_entity_poly.pdbx_strand_id
1 'polypeptide(L)' 'MEILDYSGNELTGIPSNSVQTSVDFYYNLKENIRIYSTLQYQFIDKMPINDANTIYTESYQLANGKSVCVGDLKRYF' A
#
# COMPACT_ATOMS: atom_id res chain seq x y z
N MET A 1 -32.50 6.93 -29.26
CA MET A 1 -31.57 6.51 -28.19
C MET A 1 -30.29 7.25 -28.45
N GLU A 2 -29.97 8.27 -27.64
CA GLU A 2 -28.65 8.90 -27.71
C GLU A 2 -27.65 7.93 -27.07
N ILE A 3 -26.59 7.63 -27.82
CA ILE A 3 -25.45 6.88 -27.33
C ILE A 3 -24.55 7.86 -26.61
N LEU A 4 -24.39 7.68 -25.29
CA LEU A 4 -23.41 8.43 -24.51
C LEU A 4 -22.02 7.95 -24.92
N ASP A 5 -21.24 8.87 -25.49
CA ASP A 5 -19.85 8.64 -25.84
C ASP A 5 -18.96 9.06 -24.66
N TYR A 6 -18.20 8.11 -24.13
CA TYR A 6 -17.21 8.32 -23.06
C TYR A 6 -15.78 8.11 -23.55
N SER A 7 -15.57 8.13 -24.87
CA SER A 7 -14.25 8.02 -25.47
C SER A 7 -13.37 9.18 -25.01
N GLY A 8 -12.21 8.86 -24.42
CA GLY A 8 -11.25 9.84 -23.90
C GLY A 8 -11.39 10.13 -22.40
N ASN A 9 -12.38 9.54 -21.72
CA ASN A 9 -12.51 9.62 -20.28
C ASN A 9 -11.47 8.76 -19.55
N GLU A 10 -11.06 9.20 -18.37
CA GLU A 10 -10.26 8.43 -17.43
C GLU A 10 -11.01 7.16 -17.00
N LEU A 11 -10.28 6.05 -16.90
CA LEU A 11 -10.85 4.77 -16.50
C LEU A 11 -11.32 4.82 -15.05
N THR A 12 -12.57 4.43 -14.83
CA THR A 12 -13.18 4.38 -13.51
C THR A 12 -12.43 3.49 -12.54
N GLY A 13 -12.24 4.00 -11.32
CA GLY A 13 -11.52 3.31 -10.25
C GLY A 13 -10.00 3.23 -10.45
N ILE A 14 -9.43 3.91 -11.46
CA ILE A 14 -7.99 3.95 -11.67
C ILE A 14 -7.46 5.34 -11.31
N PRO A 15 -6.55 5.45 -10.32
CA PRO A 15 -5.92 6.71 -9.99
C PRO A 15 -4.91 7.11 -11.08
N SER A 16 -4.82 8.41 -11.36
CA SER A 16 -3.83 8.95 -12.31
C SER A 16 -2.40 8.68 -11.87
N ASN A 17 -2.14 8.74 -10.55
CA ASN A 17 -0.83 8.50 -9.97
C ASN A 17 -0.96 7.64 -8.71
N SER A 18 0.01 6.75 -8.51
CA SER A 18 0.15 5.99 -7.28
C SER A 18 1.62 5.79 -6.96
N VAL A 19 1.99 5.93 -5.68
CA VAL A 19 3.35 5.66 -5.21
C VAL A 19 3.27 4.68 -4.06
N GLN A 20 4.11 3.65 -4.09
CA GLN A 20 4.28 2.72 -2.98
C GLN A 20 5.76 2.60 -2.64
N THR A 21 6.07 2.69 -1.36
CA THR A 21 7.44 2.59 -0.82
C THR A 21 7.42 1.62 0.34
N SER A 22 8.41 0.72 0.37
CA SER A 22 8.57 -0.24 1.46
C SER A 22 10.03 -0.25 1.92
N VAL A 23 10.23 -0.35 3.23
CA VAL A 23 11.55 -0.43 3.85
C VAL A 23 11.55 -1.61 4.82
N ASP A 24 12.49 -2.52 4.61
CA ASP A 24 12.71 -3.68 5.45
C ASP A 24 13.93 -3.48 6.35
N PHE A 25 13.78 -3.86 7.62
CA PHE A 25 14.81 -3.79 8.63
C PHE A 25 15.07 -5.17 9.21
N TYR A 26 16.35 -5.47 9.36
CA TYR A 26 16.85 -6.75 9.84
C TYR A 26 17.74 -6.49 11.06
N TYR A 27 17.29 -6.92 12.23
CA TYR A 27 18.00 -6.71 13.49
C TYR A 27 18.36 -8.04 14.14
N ASN A 28 19.64 -8.21 14.47
CA ASN A 28 20.12 -9.32 15.29
C ASN A 28 20.37 -8.78 16.71
N LEU A 29 19.56 -9.19 17.68
CA LEU A 29 19.66 -8.69 19.06
C LEU A 29 20.61 -9.54 19.93
N LYS A 30 20.45 -10.86 19.87
CA LYS A 30 21.30 -11.86 20.53
C LYS A 30 21.48 -13.04 19.56
N GLU A 31 22.42 -13.95 19.83
CA GLU A 31 22.72 -15.10 18.95
C GLU A 31 21.46 -15.86 18.48
N ASN A 32 20.41 -15.88 19.31
CA ASN A 32 19.18 -16.62 19.04
C ASN A 32 17.95 -15.74 18.77
N ILE A 33 18.05 -14.41 18.82
CA ILE A 33 16.90 -13.49 18.67
C ILE A 33 17.11 -12.56 17.48
N ARG A 34 16.20 -12.66 16.52
CA ARG A 34 16.16 -11.87 15.29
C ARG A 34 14.83 -11.12 15.19
N ILE A 35 14.88 -9.86 14.79
CA ILE A 35 13.69 -9.07 14.50
C ILE A 35 13.72 -8.65 13.03
N TYR A 36 12.59 -8.84 12.36
CA TYR A 36 12.33 -8.43 10.99
C TYR A 36 11.18 -7.43 11.03
N SER A 37 11.43 -6.21 10.57
CA SER A 37 10.40 -5.17 10.52
C SER A 37 10.24 -4.65 9.11
N THR A 38 9.01 -4.45 8.68
CA THR A 38 8.66 -3.87 7.37
C THR A 38 7.81 -2.65 7.61
N LEU A 39 8.20 -1.51 7.06
CA LEU A 39 7.38 -0.31 6.96
C LEU A 39 6.96 -0.12 5.51
N GLN A 40 5.68 0.17 5.28
CA GLN A 40 5.13 0.42 3.96
C GLN A 40 4.37 1.74 3.98
N TYR A 41 4.55 2.53 2.94
CA TYR A 41 3.82 3.76 2.69
C TYR A 41 3.22 3.70 1.28
N GLN A 42 1.95 4.10 1.17
CA GLN A 42 1.22 4.12 -0.09
C GLN A 42 0.50 5.46 -0.22
N PHE A 43 0.72 6.15 -1.34
CA PHE A 43 -0.05 7.30 -1.78
C PHE A 43 -0.88 6.90 -2.99
N ILE A 44 -2.19 7.17 -2.92
CA ILE A 44 -3.12 7.00 -4.03
C ILE A 44 -3.76 8.35 -4.30
N ASP A 45 -3.60 8.83 -5.54
CA ASP A 45 -4.22 10.06 -6.00
C ASP A 45 -5.74 9.89 -6.15
N LYS A 46 -6.46 10.98 -6.39
CA LYS A 46 -7.89 10.93 -6.72
C LYS A 46 -8.14 10.03 -7.95
N MET A 47 -9.28 9.36 -7.97
CA MET A 47 -9.71 8.53 -9.08
C MET A 47 -11.19 8.75 -9.41
N PRO A 48 -11.59 8.67 -10.69
CA PRO A 48 -12.98 8.82 -11.09
C PRO A 48 -13.83 7.66 -10.59
N ILE A 49 -15.01 7.98 -10.06
CA ILE A 49 -15.99 7.00 -9.54
C ILE A 49 -16.99 6.57 -10.62
N ASN A 50 -17.18 7.38 -11.67
CA ASN A 50 -18.10 7.10 -12.76
C ASN A 50 -17.49 7.34 -14.15
N ASP A 51 -18.06 6.68 -15.16
CA ASP A 51 -17.51 6.67 -16.53
C ASP A 51 -17.61 8.04 -17.20
N ALA A 52 -18.48 8.92 -16.69
CA ALA A 52 -18.60 10.31 -17.10
C ALA A 52 -17.52 11.23 -16.48
N ASN A 53 -16.69 10.71 -15.56
CA ASN A 53 -15.67 11.45 -14.82
C ASN A 53 -16.18 12.74 -14.14
N THR A 54 -17.40 12.71 -13.59
CA THR A 54 -17.99 13.87 -12.89
C THR A 54 -17.81 13.80 -11.38
N ILE A 55 -17.51 12.61 -10.83
CA ILE A 55 -17.28 12.40 -9.40
C ILE A 55 -15.95 11.71 -9.22
N TYR A 56 -15.14 12.20 -8.29
CA TYR A 56 -13.83 11.65 -7.95
C TYR A 56 -13.76 11.31 -6.46
N THR A 57 -12.93 10.33 -6.11
CA THR A 57 -12.52 10.13 -4.72
C THR A 57 -11.51 11.20 -4.31
N GLU A 58 -11.39 11.46 -3.01
CA GLU A 58 -10.25 12.22 -2.49
C GLU A 58 -8.96 11.37 -2.57
N SER A 59 -7.81 12.03 -2.68
CA SER A 59 -6.51 11.36 -2.56
C SER A 59 -6.29 10.88 -1.11
N TYR A 60 -5.60 9.76 -0.92
CA TYR A 60 -5.33 9.22 0.41
C TYR A 60 -3.93 8.63 0.55
N GLN A 61 -3.51 8.51 1.81
CA GLN A 61 -2.21 8.00 2.21
C GLN A 61 -2.39 6.91 3.27
N LEU A 62 -1.67 5.80 3.10
CA LEU A 62 -1.67 4.68 4.04
C LEU A 62 -0.24 4.41 4.49
N ALA A 63 -0.05 4.29 5.80
CA ALA A 63 1.20 3.85 6.41
C ALA A 63 0.94 2.55 7.19
N ASN A 64 1.72 1.52 6.91
CA ASN A 64 1.61 0.21 7.53
C ASN A 64 2.96 -0.21 8.11
N GLY A 65 2.92 -0.88 9.27
CA GLY A 65 4.11 -1.43 9.91
C GLY A 65 3.87 -2.86 10.36
N LYS A 66 4.81 -3.75 10.05
CA LYS A 66 4.82 -5.14 10.52
C LYS A 66 6.15 -5.40 11.21
N SER A 67 6.13 -6.08 12.36
CA SER A 67 7.33 -6.56 13.03
C SER A 67 7.17 -8.02 13.42
N VAL A 68 8.19 -8.82 13.17
CA VAL A 68 8.24 -10.25 13.45
C VAL A 68 9.50 -10.53 14.27
N CYS A 69 9.35 -11.20 15.40
CA CYS A 69 10.46 -11.64 16.24
C CYS A 69 10.60 -13.17 16.13
N VAL A 70 11.82 -13.65 15.94
CA VAL A 70 12.16 -15.08 15.82
C VAL A 70 13.21 -15.41 16.87
N GLY A 71 12.91 -16.39 17.72
CA GLY A 71 13.74 -16.80 18.87
C GLY A 71 13.93 -18.33 18.95
N ASP A 72 15.15 -18.81 19.14
CA ASP A 72 15.41 -20.23 19.46
C ASP A 72 15.36 -20.47 20.98
N LEU A 73 14.32 -21.17 21.46
CA LEU A 73 14.09 -21.46 22.89
C LEU A 73 14.97 -22.58 23.47
N LYS A 74 15.75 -23.29 22.65
CA LYS A 74 16.33 -24.60 23.00
C LYS A 74 17.63 -24.59 23.82
N ARG A 75 18.02 -23.49 24.48
CA ARG A 75 19.30 -23.40 25.22
C ARG A 75 19.18 -23.15 26.73
N TYR A 76 18.00 -23.39 27.31
CA TYR A 76 17.74 -23.21 28.74
C TYR A 76 17.26 -24.47 29.49
N PHE A 77 17.30 -25.66 28.87
CA PHE A 77 17.05 -26.96 29.52
C PHE A 77 18.16 -27.95 29.16
#